data_AF-A0A4S3PPX3-F1
#
_entry.id   AF-A0A4S3PPX3-F1
#
_cell.length_a   1.000
_cell.length_b   1.000
_cell.length_c   1.000
_cell.angle_alpha   90.00
_cell.angle_beta   90.00
_cell.angle_gamma   90.00
#
_symmetry.space_group_name_H-M   'P 1'
#
loop_
_entity.id
_entity.type
_entity.pdbx_description
1 polymer ?
#
loop_
_entity_poly.entity_id
_entity_poly.type
_entity_poly.pdbx_seq_one_letter_code
_entity_poly.pdbx_strand_id
1 'polypeptide(L)'
;MKVLQINSVCGIGSTGRIATDIHNTLTKLGHESYVAYGREVAKNCDNVIKIGNKTDNYLHVAKTRTFDRHGFGSKEPTKIFINKMESLDPDIFHLHNIHGLSLIHI
;
A
#
# COMPACT_ATOMS: atom_id res chain seq x y z
N MET A 1 -6.53 -10.63 -15.84
CA MET A 1 -7.02 -10.53 -14.45
C MET A 1 -6.21 -9.47 -13.75
N LYS A 2 -6.86 -8.68 -12.90
CA LYS A 2 -6.27 -7.65 -12.07
C LYS A 2 -6.08 -8.18 -10.66
N VAL A 3 -4.86 -8.10 -10.14
CA VAL A 3 -4.49 -8.58 -8.81
C VAL A 3 -3.94 -7.44 -7.99
N LEU A 4 -4.54 -7.17 -6.84
CA LEU A 4 -4.05 -6.18 -5.88
C LEU A 4 -3.37 -6.86 -4.71
N GLN A 5 -2.07 -6.62 -4.54
CA GLN A 5 -1.29 -7.07 -3.39
C GLN A 5 -1.25 -5.96 -2.34
N ILE A 6 -1.53 -6.26 -1.07
CA ILE A 6 -1.43 -5.31 0.04
C ILE A 6 -0.33 -5.77 0.99
N ASN A 7 0.68 -4.92 1.16
CA ASN A 7 1.83 -5.19 2.02
C ASN A 7 2.24 -3.93 2.79
N SER A 8 3.12 -4.06 3.79
CA SER A 8 3.68 -2.90 4.50
C SER A 8 4.77 -2.19 3.68
N VAL A 9 5.50 -2.91 2.84
CA VAL A 9 6.65 -2.43 2.04
C VAL A 9 6.63 -3.07 0.65
N CYS A 10 7.20 -2.41 -0.37
CA CYS A 10 7.49 -3.05 -1.66
C CYS A 10 8.99 -3.07 -1.99
N GLY A 11 9.51 -4.25 -2.32
CA GLY A 11 10.92 -4.52 -2.66
C GLY A 11 11.96 -4.23 -1.58
N ILE A 12 11.51 -3.98 -0.34
CA ILE A 12 12.36 -3.81 0.84
C ILE A 12 12.12 -4.94 1.82
N GLY A 13 13.20 -5.44 2.43
CA GLY A 13 13.12 -6.59 3.35
C GLY A 13 12.72 -7.89 2.65
N SER A 14 12.47 -8.94 3.42
CA SER A 14 12.02 -10.23 2.88
C SER A 14 10.62 -10.14 2.27
N THR A 15 9.67 -9.58 3.01
CA THR A 15 8.27 -9.49 2.59
C THR A 15 8.07 -8.58 1.38
N GLY A 16 8.80 -7.48 1.28
CA GLY A 16 8.75 -6.60 0.11
C GLY A 16 9.32 -7.25 -1.14
N ARG A 17 10.43 -8.01 -1.02
CA ARG A 17 10.99 -8.77 -2.16
C ARG A 17 10.03 -9.85 -2.66
N ILE A 18 9.39 -10.58 -1.74
CA ILE A 18 8.38 -11.60 -2.11
C ILE A 18 7.21 -10.96 -2.86
N ALA A 19 6.70 -9.82 -2.38
CA ALA A 19 5.63 -9.09 -3.08
C ALA A 19 6.06 -8.63 -4.48
N THR A 20 7.30 -8.16 -4.63
CA THR A 20 7.89 -7.83 -5.93
C THR A 20 8.00 -9.05 -6.85
N ASP A 21 8.45 -10.19 -6.35
CA ASP A 21 8.61 -11.41 -7.14
C ASP A 21 7.25 -11.95 -7.63
N ILE A 22 6.24 -11.91 -6.76
CA ILE A 22 4.86 -12.27 -7.11
C ILE A 22 4.31 -11.29 -8.15
N HIS A 23 4.53 -9.99 -7.96
CA HIS A 23 4.15 -8.96 -8.93
C HIS A 23 4.75 -9.26 -10.32
N ASN A 24 6.07 -9.47 -10.38
CA ASN A 24 6.77 -9.78 -11.62
C ASN A 24 6.27 -11.07 -12.28
N THR A 25 5.95 -12.08 -11.48
CA THR A 25 5.42 -13.36 -11.98
C THR A 25 4.02 -13.16 -12.60
N LEU A 26 3.15 -12.42 -11.93
CA LEU A 26 1.81 -12.10 -12.44
C LEU A 26 1.87 -11.31 -13.75
N THR A 27 2.72 -10.28 -13.81
CA THR A 27 2.93 -9.48 -15.02
C THR A 27 3.47 -10.33 -16.18
N LYS A 28 4.41 -11.25 -15.92
CA LYS A 28 4.93 -12.19 -16.92
C LYS A 28 3.87 -13.16 -17.45
N LEU A 29 2.88 -13.52 -16.64
CA LEU A 29 1.75 -14.36 -17.03
C LEU A 29 0.66 -13.57 -17.79
N GLY A 30 0.87 -12.27 -18.05
CA GLY A 30 -0.10 -11.42 -18.74
C GLY A 30 -1.24 -10.94 -17.83
N HIS A 31 -1.03 -10.95 -16.51
CA HIS A 31 -1.97 -10.37 -15.55
C HIS A 31 -1.56 -8.95 -15.16
N GLU A 32 -2.55 -8.12 -14.86
CA GLU A 32 -2.32 -6.78 -14.31
C GLU A 32 -2.11 -6.91 -12.81
N SER A 33 -0.91 -6.63 -12.33
CA SER A 33 -0.59 -6.70 -10.91
C SER A 33 -0.33 -5.31 -10.35
N TYR A 34 -0.87 -5.04 -9.16
CA TYR A 34 -0.69 -3.80 -8.42
C TYR A 34 -0.21 -4.11 -7.02
N VAL A 35 0.70 -3.29 -6.49
CA VAL A 35 1.20 -3.46 -5.10
C VAL A 35 0.91 -2.22 -4.29
N ALA A 36 -0.03 -2.32 -3.35
CA ALA A 36 -0.31 -1.30 -2.38
C ALA A 36 0.58 -1.44 -1.14
N TYR A 37 1.25 -0.36 -0.75
CA TYR A 37 2.22 -0.36 0.34
C TYR A 37 2.21 0.93 1.17
N GLY A 38 2.46 0.82 2.48
CA GLY A 38 2.34 1.96 3.40
C GLY A 38 3.65 2.58 3.90
N ARG A 39 4.73 1.81 4.00
CA ARG A 39 6.00 2.23 4.60
C ARG A 39 7.12 2.26 3.57
N GLU A 40 8.13 3.10 3.85
CA GLU A 40 9.31 3.28 3.02
C GLU A 40 9.03 3.77 1.58
N VAL A 41 10.08 3.88 0.77
CA VAL A 41 9.99 4.13 -0.67
C VAL A 41 10.11 2.79 -1.38
N ALA A 42 9.22 2.50 -2.33
CA ALA A 42 9.28 1.25 -3.07
C ALA A 42 10.62 1.14 -3.82
N LYS A 43 11.20 -0.06 -3.82
CA LYS A 43 12.45 -0.35 -4.53
C LYS A 43 12.21 -1.48 -5.52
N ASN A 44 12.59 -1.32 -6.79
CA ASN A 44 12.41 -2.35 -7.82
C ASN A 44 10.97 -2.90 -7.89
N CYS A 45 9.97 -2.04 -7.76
CA CYS A 45 8.58 -2.45 -7.72
C CYS A 45 7.76 -1.47 -8.55
N ASP A 46 7.08 -2.00 -9.55
CA ASP A 46 6.30 -1.25 -10.54
C ASP A 46 4.80 -1.35 -10.23
N ASN A 47 3.99 -0.47 -10.85
CA ASN A 47 2.54 -0.39 -10.62
C ASN A 47 2.14 -0.34 -9.13
N VAL A 48 2.81 0.54 -8.39
CA VAL A 48 2.65 0.63 -6.93
C VAL A 48 1.63 1.69 -6.49
N ILE A 49 0.87 1.36 -5.46
CA ILE A 49 -0.09 2.26 -4.81
C ILE A 49 0.45 2.58 -3.41
N LYS A 50 1.00 3.78 -3.24
CA LYS A 50 1.43 4.21 -1.90
C LYS A 50 0.22 4.60 -1.05
N ILE A 51 0.02 3.90 0.06
CA ILE A 51 -0.99 4.19 1.08
C ILE A 51 -0.38 5.17 2.08
N GLY A 52 -0.91 6.38 2.13
CA GLY A 52 -0.37 7.49 2.93
C GLY A 52 0.66 8.32 2.14
N ASN A 53 0.51 9.64 2.19
CA ASN A 53 1.35 10.57 1.43
C ASN A 53 2.12 11.52 2.37
N LYS A 54 3.37 11.87 1.99
CA LYS A 54 4.19 12.89 2.67
C LYS A 54 3.88 14.32 2.20
N THR A 55 3.05 14.51 1.18
CA THR A 55 2.82 15.81 0.53
C THR A 55 1.36 16.21 0.61
N ASP A 56 0.94 16.61 1.80
CA ASP A 56 0.11 17.82 1.99
C ASP A 56 0.41 18.50 3.33
N ASN A 57 1.63 18.25 3.81
CA ASN A 57 2.09 18.63 5.15
C ASN A 57 3.15 19.73 5.01
N TYR A 58 2.86 20.78 4.24
CA TYR A 58 3.58 22.06 4.35
C TYR A 58 2.64 23.19 4.78
N LEU A 59 1.32 23.04 4.54
CA LEU A 59 0.31 23.95 5.09
C LEU A 59 -0.25 23.49 6.46
N HIS A 60 -0.05 22.21 6.83
CA HIS A 60 -0.61 21.61 8.06
C HIS A 60 0.43 21.21 9.13
N VAL A 61 1.71 21.54 8.95
CA VAL A 61 2.81 21.20 9.89
C VAL A 61 2.66 21.89 11.24
N ALA A 62 1.91 23.00 11.32
CA ALA A 62 1.65 23.66 12.59
C ALA A 62 0.74 22.87 13.54
N LYS A 63 0.03 21.83 13.07
CA LYS A 63 -1.00 21.13 13.87
C LYS A 63 -0.72 19.66 14.18
N THR A 64 0.26 19.03 13.55
CA THR A 64 0.49 17.57 13.61
C THR A 64 1.74 17.13 14.38
N ARG A 65 2.40 18.05 15.10
CA ARG A 65 3.54 17.78 16.00
C ARG A 65 3.21 16.93 17.24
N THR A 66 2.03 16.32 17.32
CA THR A 66 1.54 15.52 18.47
C THR A 66 0.94 14.15 18.12
N PHE A 67 0.91 13.71 16.85
CA PHE A 67 0.32 12.41 16.48
C PHE A 67 1.36 11.31 16.29
N ASP A 68 2.08 11.11 17.39
CA ASP A 68 2.84 9.91 17.73
C ASP A 68 1.88 8.75 18.06
N ARG A 69 1.14 8.27 17.04
CA ARG A 69 0.25 7.09 17.17
C ARG A 69 0.36 6.20 15.95
N HIS A 70 1.32 5.30 16.03
CA HIS A 70 1.73 4.22 15.13
C HIS A 70 0.65 3.26 14.55
N GLY A 71 -0.63 3.64 14.47
CA GLY A 71 -1.66 2.81 13.84
C GLY A 71 -3.07 3.42 13.72
N PHE A 72 -3.36 4.57 14.32
CA PHE A 72 -4.76 5.00 14.56
C PHE A 72 -5.24 6.26 13.82
N GLY A 73 -4.46 6.80 12.88
CA GLY A 73 -4.53 8.23 12.55
C GLY A 73 -5.10 8.65 11.21
N SER A 74 -5.72 7.79 10.40
CA SER A 74 -5.93 8.15 8.99
C SER A 74 -7.17 7.54 8.34
N LYS A 75 -8.37 7.90 8.82
CA LYS A 75 -9.64 7.62 8.12
C LYS A 75 -9.59 8.07 6.65
N GLU A 76 -8.95 9.21 6.39
CA GLU A 76 -8.83 9.80 5.05
C GLU A 76 -7.93 8.97 4.10
N PRO A 77 -6.66 8.66 4.43
CA PRO A 77 -5.85 7.73 3.63
C PRO A 77 -6.47 6.36 3.40
N THR A 78 -7.17 5.79 4.38
CA THR A 78 -7.91 4.53 4.20
C THR A 78 -9.06 4.71 3.21
N LYS A 79 -9.85 5.79 3.31
CA LYS A 79 -10.94 6.10 2.37
C LYS A 79 -10.42 6.34 0.94
N ILE A 80 -9.32 7.08 0.79
CA ILE A 80 -8.67 7.28 -0.51
C ILE A 80 -8.19 5.96 -1.08
N PHE A 81 -7.64 5.08 -0.25
CA PHE A 81 -7.22 3.75 -0.67
C PHE A 81 -8.41 2.89 -1.11
N ILE A 82 -9.52 2.90 -0.35
CA ILE A 82 -10.76 2.21 -0.72
C ILE A 82 -11.30 2.75 -2.06
N ASN A 83 -11.37 4.06 -2.25
CA ASN A 83 -11.83 4.63 -3.52
C ASN A 83 -10.92 4.23 -4.70
N LYS A 84 -9.59 4.20 -4.49
CA LYS A 84 -8.66 3.70 -5.50
C LYS A 84 -8.90 2.23 -5.80
N MET A 85 -9.13 1.43 -4.77
CA MET A 85 -9.43 0.00 -4.90
C MET A 85 -10.72 -0.24 -5.68
N GLU A 86 -11.79 0.50 -5.38
CA GLU A 86 -13.06 0.47 -6.10
C GLU A 86 -12.88 0.88 -7.57
N SER A 87 -12.06 1.90 -7.84
CA SER A 87 -11.76 2.33 -9.22
C SER A 87 -10.89 1.33 -10.00
N LEU A 88 -10.03 0.60 -9.28
CA LEU A 88 -9.14 -0.40 -9.86
C LEU A 88 -9.92 -1.64 -10.28
N ASP A 89 -10.93 -2.00 -9.47
CA ASP A 89 -11.78 -3.17 -9.59
C ASP A 89 -10.97 -4.46 -9.83
N PRO A 90 -10.13 -4.88 -8.84
CA PRO A 90 -9.30 -6.06 -9.00
C PRO A 90 -10.11 -7.34 -8.78
N ASP A 91 -9.83 -8.37 -9.59
CA ASP A 91 -10.43 -9.70 -9.48
C ASP A 91 -9.99 -10.42 -8.20
N ILE A 92 -8.75 -10.14 -7.73
CA ILE A 92 -8.13 -10.84 -6.61
C ILE A 92 -7.43 -9.86 -5.67
N PHE A 93 -7.67 -10.03 -4.37
CA PHE A 93 -6.95 -9.36 -3.29
C PHE A 93 -5.99 -10.31 -2.60
N HIS A 94 -4.70 -9.97 -2.58
CA HIS A 94 -3.65 -10.76 -1.94
C HIS A 94 -3.03 -10.01 -0.76
N LEU A 95 -3.32 -10.46 0.46
CA LEU A 95 -2.87 -9.82 1.70
C LEU A 95 -1.61 -10.51 2.24
N HIS A 96 -0.48 -9.81 2.25
CA HIS A 96 0.82 -10.41 2.62
C HIS A 96 1.25 -10.19 4.07
N ASN A 97 0.77 -9.11 4.70
CA ASN A 97 1.26 -8.72 6.03
C ASN A 97 0.14 -8.32 6.97
N ILE A 98 -0.83 -9.22 7.16
CA ILE A 98 -1.94 -9.03 8.11
C ILE A 98 -1.42 -8.79 9.54
N HIS A 99 -0.27 -9.37 9.88
CA HIS A 99 0.35 -9.27 11.22
C HIS A 99 1.04 -7.91 11.47
N GLY A 100 1.51 -7.21 10.42
CA GLY A 100 2.09 -5.85 10.49
C GLY A 100 1.13 -4.74 10.04
N LEU A 101 -0.04 -5.12 9.55
CA LEU A 101 -1.16 -4.27 9.15
C LEU A 101 -2.18 -4.23 10.31
N SER A 102 -1.72 -3.84 11.50
CA SER A 102 -2.66 -3.42 12.54
C SER A 102 -3.37 -2.17 12.03
N LEU A 103 -4.67 -2.28 11.74
CA LEU A 103 -5.61 -1.20 11.37
C LEU A 103 -5.77 -0.88 9.87
N ILE A 104 -6.38 -1.81 9.13
CA ILE A 104 -7.45 -1.44 8.21
C ILE A 104 -8.74 -1.93 8.87
N HIS A 105 -9.48 -1.04 9.53
CA HIS A 105 -10.89 -1.32 9.81
C HIS A 105 -11.61 -1.22 8.47
N ILE A 106 -12.04 -2.37 7.96
CA ILE A 106 -13.01 -2.48 6.86
C ILE A 106 -14.37 -2.05 7.41
#